data_AF-A0A934J6Z8-F1
#
_entry.id   AF-A0A934J6Z8-F1
#
_cell.length_a   1.000
_cell.length_b   1.000
_cell.length_c   1.000
_cell.angle_alpha   90.00
_cell.angle_beta   90.00
_cell.angle_gamma   90.00
#
_symmetry.space_group_name_H-M   'P 1'
#
loop_
_entity.id
_entity.type
_entity.pdbx_description
1 polymer ?
#
loop_
_entity_poly.entity_id
_entity_poly.type
_entity_poly.pdbx_seq_one_letter_code
_entity_poly.pdbx_strand_id
1 'polypeptide(L)'
;MKTKYNDFWMTKNTKPANAYMDEVAKESNFTGQHKGYIILPHKIHRCYGLSPYEKLILVDIVAYMSDQSQCYPTIEMIARNLGCSSKSVERHIATLTEKKLILVSQSKNNTYYLPNYLHVHPYLLVSEKTHEFIGSVRKQVNERELTLWIQETVKSDDYKAYTARLEKLHERRFTTDKFAEKETLASYTQFLMTAFAKRFPPDVNGA
;
A
#
# COMPACT_ATOMS: atom_id res chain seq x y z
N MET A 1 3.18 -43.94 -26.62
CA MET A 1 4.23 -43.10 -26.00
C MET A 1 3.72 -41.67 -25.98
N LYS A 2 3.33 -41.12 -24.81
CA LYS A 2 2.92 -39.70 -24.72
C LYS A 2 4.19 -38.86 -24.67
N THR A 3 4.48 -38.12 -25.73
CA THR A 3 5.54 -37.12 -25.76
C THR A 3 5.24 -36.10 -24.66
N LYS A 4 6.01 -36.11 -23.57
CA LYS A 4 6.00 -35.02 -22.60
C LYS A 4 6.57 -33.81 -23.34
N TYR A 5 5.71 -32.93 -23.82
CA TYR A 5 6.16 -31.58 -24.17
C TYR A 5 6.75 -30.97 -22.91
N ASN A 6 8.06 -30.76 -22.92
CA ASN A 6 8.71 -29.92 -21.92
C ASN A 6 8.15 -28.52 -22.14
N ASP A 7 7.22 -28.12 -21.27
CA ASP A 7 6.65 -26.78 -21.31
C ASP A 7 7.77 -25.79 -20.98
N PHE A 8 8.27 -25.12 -22.00
CA PHE A 8 9.37 -24.15 -21.91
C PHE A 8 9.11 -23.13 -20.79
N TRP A 9 7.85 -22.75 -20.58
CA TRP A 9 7.40 -21.79 -19.58
C TRP A 9 7.49 -22.29 -18.14
N MET A 10 7.61 -23.59 -17.93
CA MET A 10 7.64 -24.21 -16.59
C MET A 10 9.08 -24.45 -16.08
N THR A 11 10.08 -23.84 -16.74
CA THR A 11 11.47 -23.88 -16.28
C THR A 11 11.68 -22.89 -15.13
N LYS A 12 12.22 -23.38 -14.01
CA LYS A 12 12.47 -22.54 -12.83
C LYS A 12 13.56 -21.49 -13.08
N ASN A 13 13.24 -20.21 -12.91
CA ASN A 13 14.24 -19.15 -12.82
C ASN A 13 15.08 -19.30 -11.53
N THR A 14 16.41 -19.25 -11.67
CA THR A 14 17.37 -19.34 -10.56
C THR A 14 17.92 -17.99 -10.11
N LYS A 15 17.63 -16.90 -10.85
CA LYS A 15 18.05 -15.54 -10.50
C LYS A 15 17.20 -14.97 -9.35
N PRO A 16 17.76 -14.09 -8.50
CA PRO A 16 16.95 -13.29 -7.57
C PRO A 16 15.85 -12.52 -8.31
N ALA A 17 14.66 -12.45 -7.71
CA ALA A 17 13.47 -11.89 -8.37
C ALA A 17 13.69 -10.46 -8.91
N ASN A 18 14.30 -9.57 -8.12
CA ASN A 18 14.54 -8.19 -8.54
C ASN A 18 15.51 -8.10 -9.73
N ALA A 19 16.57 -8.91 -9.72
CA ALA A 19 17.53 -8.94 -10.83
C ALA A 19 16.86 -9.46 -12.11
N TYR A 20 16.05 -10.50 -12.00
CA TYR A 20 15.31 -11.03 -13.14
C TYR A 20 14.26 -10.05 -13.68
N MET A 21 13.49 -9.39 -12.79
CA MET A 21 12.50 -8.40 -13.21
C MET A 21 13.15 -7.17 -13.87
N ASP A 22 14.34 -6.76 -13.42
CA ASP A 22 15.12 -5.69 -14.06
C ASP A 22 15.55 -6.08 -15.48
N GLU A 23 15.97 -7.33 -15.71
CA GLU A 23 16.26 -7.86 -17.05
C GLU A 23 15.00 -7.87 -17.93
N VAL A 24 13.87 -8.37 -17.40
CA VAL A 24 12.58 -8.39 -18.12
C VAL A 24 12.15 -6.99 -18.51
N ALA A 25 12.33 -6.01 -17.63
CA ALA A 25 11.95 -4.62 -17.90
C ALA A 25 12.84 -3.93 -18.95
N LYS A 26 14.10 -4.37 -19.09
CA LYS A 26 15.07 -3.83 -20.06
C LYS A 26 15.00 -4.53 -21.43
N GLU A 27 14.41 -5.72 -21.49
CA GLU A 27 14.22 -6.46 -22.73
C GLU A 27 13.39 -5.63 -23.74
N SER A 28 13.88 -5.50 -24.96
CA SER A 28 13.25 -4.71 -26.01
C SER A 28 13.27 -5.37 -27.39
N ASN A 29 13.69 -6.64 -27.46
CA ASN A 29 13.72 -7.45 -28.68
C ASN A 29 12.33 -7.66 -29.30
N PHE A 30 11.26 -7.62 -28.49
CA PHE A 30 9.90 -7.93 -28.93
C PHE A 30 8.98 -6.72 -29.00
N THR A 31 9.19 -5.69 -28.18
CA THR A 31 8.35 -4.50 -28.16
C THR A 31 9.18 -3.23 -27.95
N GLY A 32 8.73 -2.13 -28.54
CA GLY A 32 9.29 -0.80 -28.32
C GLY A 32 8.68 -0.04 -27.14
N GLN A 33 7.67 -0.63 -26.47
CA GLN A 33 6.83 0.02 -25.47
C GLN A 33 7.10 -0.53 -24.07
N HIS A 34 6.76 0.24 -23.04
CA HIS A 34 6.87 -0.18 -21.62
C HIS A 34 8.28 -0.62 -21.20
N LYS A 35 9.31 0.08 -21.69
CA LYS A 35 10.70 -0.15 -21.29
C LYS A 35 10.92 0.41 -19.89
N GLY A 36 11.10 -0.46 -18.90
CA GLY A 36 11.36 -0.08 -17.52
C GLY A 36 10.30 -0.53 -16.53
N TYR A 37 10.46 -0.10 -15.28
CA TYR A 37 9.60 -0.41 -14.16
C TYR A 37 9.52 0.79 -13.22
N ILE A 38 8.48 0.83 -12.41
CA ILE A 38 8.35 1.87 -11.39
C ILE A 38 9.01 1.44 -10.09
N ILE A 39 9.63 2.38 -9.39
CA ILE A 39 10.05 2.20 -8.01
C ILE A 39 8.85 2.56 -7.13
N LEU A 40 8.18 1.54 -6.58
CA LEU A 40 7.07 1.74 -5.66
C LEU A 40 7.44 1.29 -4.24
N PRO A 41 7.33 2.17 -3.23
CA PRO A 41 7.55 1.78 -1.84
C PRO A 41 6.57 0.68 -1.40
N HIS A 42 7.09 -0.41 -0.81
CA HIS A 42 6.25 -1.50 -0.30
C HIS A 42 5.17 -1.05 0.68
N LYS A 43 5.44 0.01 1.48
CA LYS A 43 4.47 0.60 2.41
C LYS A 43 3.17 1.04 1.73
N ILE A 44 3.19 1.43 0.46
CA ILE A 44 1.99 1.76 -0.32
C ILE A 44 1.23 0.48 -0.67
N HIS A 45 1.93 -0.50 -1.27
CA HIS A 45 1.36 -1.78 -1.69
C HIS A 45 0.69 -2.53 -0.52
N ARG A 46 1.31 -2.52 0.66
CA ARG A 46 0.80 -3.23 1.85
C ARG A 46 -0.05 -2.37 2.79
N CYS A 47 -0.38 -1.13 2.42
CA CYS A 47 -1.15 -0.24 3.29
C CYS A 47 -2.56 -0.80 3.56
N TYR A 48 -2.94 -0.99 4.82
CA TYR A 48 -4.29 -1.41 5.22
C TYR A 48 -5.34 -0.31 5.02
N GLY A 49 -4.90 0.95 5.05
CA GLY A 49 -5.73 2.12 4.78
C GLY A 49 -6.16 2.28 3.33
N LEU A 50 -5.68 1.41 2.43
CA LEU A 50 -5.98 1.46 1.01
C LEU A 50 -6.64 0.17 0.53
N SER A 51 -7.74 0.36 -0.19
CA SER A 51 -8.38 -0.68 -0.97
C SER A 51 -7.48 -1.16 -2.12
N PRO A 52 -7.74 -2.35 -2.68
CA PRO A 52 -6.99 -2.86 -3.83
C PRO A 52 -6.98 -1.89 -5.02
N TYR A 53 -8.12 -1.28 -5.35
CA TYR A 53 -8.22 -0.34 -6.46
C TYR A 53 -7.44 0.96 -6.20
N GLU A 54 -7.47 1.50 -4.98
CA GLU A 54 -6.67 2.69 -4.65
C GLU A 54 -5.17 2.43 -4.82
N LYS A 55 -4.69 1.23 -4.44
CA LYS A 55 -3.29 0.83 -4.64
C LYS A 55 -2.93 0.73 -6.12
N LEU A 56 -3.79 0.10 -6.91
CA LEU A 56 -3.58 -0.06 -8.35
C LEU A 56 -3.61 1.29 -9.09
N ILE A 57 -4.51 2.19 -8.70
CA ILE A 57 -4.56 3.55 -9.26
C ILE A 57 -3.28 4.33 -8.90
N LEU A 58 -2.80 4.24 -7.66
CA LEU A 58 -1.53 4.86 -7.28
C LEU A 58 -0.35 4.32 -8.10
N VAL A 59 -0.31 3.00 -8.32
CA VAL A 59 0.70 2.35 -9.20
C VAL A 59 0.64 2.94 -10.61
N ASP A 60 -0.55 3.03 -11.20
CA ASP A 60 -0.75 3.52 -12.56
C ASP A 60 -0.39 5.03 -12.67
N ILE A 61 -0.79 5.85 -11.69
CA ILE A 61 -0.42 7.27 -11.60
C ILE A 61 1.10 7.44 -11.53
N VAL A 62 1.79 6.69 -10.66
CA VAL A 62 3.26 6.72 -10.55
C VAL A 62 3.92 6.28 -11.85
N ALA A 63 3.37 5.28 -12.54
CA ALA A 63 3.86 4.84 -13.84
C ALA A 63 3.73 5.93 -14.92
N TYR A 64 2.60 6.64 -14.96
CA TYR A 64 2.43 7.78 -15.87
C TYR A 64 3.32 8.98 -15.51
N MET A 65 3.62 9.18 -14.23
CA MET A 65 4.57 10.22 -13.81
C MET A 65 6.00 9.90 -14.26
N SER A 66 6.44 8.65 -14.07
CA SER A 66 7.80 8.21 -14.41
C SER A 66 8.88 9.12 -13.80
N ASP A 67 9.50 9.99 -14.61
CA ASP A 67 10.55 10.93 -14.23
C ASP A 67 10.02 12.37 -14.03
N GLN A 68 8.71 12.58 -14.17
CA GLN A 68 8.02 13.86 -14.02
C GLN A 68 7.37 14.00 -12.65
N SER A 69 7.11 15.24 -12.24
CA SER A 69 6.41 15.55 -10.98
C SER A 69 4.88 15.51 -11.09
N GLN A 70 4.33 15.33 -12.29
CA GLN A 70 2.90 15.34 -12.57
C GLN A 70 2.57 14.46 -13.77
N CYS A 71 1.32 14.01 -13.87
CA CYS A 71 0.83 13.30 -15.05
C CYS A 71 -0.64 13.66 -15.35
N TYR A 72 -1.11 13.30 -16.55
CA TYR A 72 -2.44 13.66 -17.05
C TYR A 72 -3.19 12.50 -17.76
N PRO A 73 -3.11 11.24 -17.29
CA PRO A 73 -3.92 10.16 -17.87
C PRO A 73 -5.41 10.46 -17.70
N THR A 74 -6.22 10.17 -18.72
CA THR A 74 -7.68 10.29 -18.57
C THR A 74 -8.22 9.18 -17.67
N ILE A 75 -9.43 9.37 -17.13
CA ILE A 75 -10.11 8.35 -16.33
C ILE A 75 -10.28 7.05 -17.14
N GLU A 76 -10.58 7.16 -18.43
CA GLU A 76 -10.74 6.03 -19.35
C GLU A 76 -9.43 5.28 -19.55
N MET A 77 -8.29 5.99 -19.61
CA MET A 77 -6.97 5.36 -19.71
C MET A 77 -6.67 4.51 -18.48
N ILE A 78 -6.89 5.07 -17.28
CA ILE A 78 -6.71 4.34 -16.01
C ILE A 78 -7.69 3.15 -15.95
N ALA A 79 -8.97 3.37 -16.28
CA ALA A 79 -9.99 2.33 -16.27
C ALA A 79 -9.64 1.16 -17.20
N ARG A 80 -9.13 1.45 -18.40
CA ARG A 80 -8.64 0.44 -19.35
C ARG A 80 -7.46 -0.33 -18.81
N ASN A 81 -6.47 0.34 -18.21
CA ASN A 81 -5.29 -0.32 -17.65
C ASN A 81 -5.65 -1.23 -16.47
N LEU A 82 -6.60 -0.80 -15.63
CA LEU A 82 -7.01 -1.54 -14.43
C LEU A 82 -8.12 -2.56 -14.67
N GLY A 83 -8.73 -2.56 -15.85
CA GLY A 83 -9.84 -3.47 -16.18
C GLY A 83 -11.09 -3.22 -15.35
N CYS A 84 -11.41 -1.96 -15.04
CA CYS A 84 -12.61 -1.59 -14.27
C CYS A 84 -13.38 -0.43 -14.92
N SER A 85 -14.52 -0.04 -14.35
CA SER A 85 -15.32 1.05 -14.90
C SER A 85 -14.74 2.42 -14.57
N SER A 86 -14.90 3.40 -15.47
CA SER A 86 -14.53 4.81 -15.23
C SER A 86 -15.13 5.36 -13.93
N LYS A 87 -16.40 5.02 -13.63
CA LYS A 87 -17.07 5.40 -12.37
C LYS A 87 -16.36 4.84 -11.13
N SER A 88 -15.81 3.63 -11.22
CA SER A 88 -15.04 3.05 -10.11
C SER A 88 -13.74 3.82 -9.91
N VAL A 89 -13.05 4.16 -11.01
CA VAL A 89 -11.83 4.97 -10.98
C VAL A 89 -12.09 6.34 -10.37
N GLU A 90 -13.13 7.06 -10.83
CA GLU A 90 -13.52 8.37 -10.27
C GLU A 90 -13.74 8.32 -8.76
N ARG A 91 -14.53 7.34 -8.30
CA ARG A 91 -14.79 7.14 -6.87
C ARG A 91 -13.50 6.92 -6.09
N HIS A 92 -12.61 6.05 -6.57
CA HIS A 92 -11.37 5.75 -5.86
C HIS A 92 -10.35 6.90 -5.94
N ILE A 93 -10.33 7.69 -7.01
CA ILE A 93 -9.55 8.95 -7.10
C ILE A 93 -10.06 9.97 -6.10
N ALA A 94 -11.39 10.12 -5.96
CA ALA A 94 -11.97 10.99 -4.95
C ALA A 94 -11.54 10.57 -3.54
N THR A 95 -11.61 9.27 -3.21
CA THR A 95 -11.14 8.77 -1.90
C THR A 95 -9.63 8.94 -1.70
N LEU A 96 -8.80 8.72 -2.73
CA LEU A 96 -7.36 8.99 -2.65
C LEU A 96 -7.05 10.47 -2.40
N THR A 97 -7.83 11.36 -3.01
CA THR A 97 -7.71 12.82 -2.83
C THR A 97 -8.15 13.23 -1.43
N GLU A 98 -9.27 12.70 -0.93
CA GLU A 98 -9.74 12.88 0.44
C GLU A 98 -8.70 12.43 1.47
N LYS A 99 -8.07 11.27 1.23
CA LYS A 99 -6.96 10.75 2.02
C LYS A 99 -5.65 11.51 1.84
N LYS A 100 -5.60 12.54 0.98
CA LYS A 100 -4.41 13.35 0.66
C LYS A 100 -3.23 12.53 0.13
N LEU A 101 -3.49 11.37 -0.48
CA LEU A 101 -2.47 10.50 -1.10
C LEU A 101 -2.11 10.89 -2.52
N ILE A 102 -2.99 11.67 -3.17
CA ILE A 102 -2.75 12.36 -4.44
C ILE A 102 -3.35 13.76 -4.34
N LEU A 103 -2.87 14.66 -5.20
CA LEU A 103 -3.53 15.94 -5.48
C LEU A 103 -4.06 15.90 -6.90
N VAL A 104 -5.25 16.45 -7.11
CA VAL A 104 -5.89 16.53 -8.43
C VAL A 104 -6.16 17.99 -8.74
N SER A 105 -5.62 18.49 -9.84
CA SER A 105 -5.99 19.78 -10.43
C SER A 105 -6.92 19.53 -11.60
N GLN A 106 -8.12 20.12 -11.55
CA GLN A 106 -9.10 20.02 -12.62
C GLN A 106 -8.91 21.20 -13.59
N SER A 107 -8.51 20.88 -14.82
CA SER A 107 -8.49 21.84 -15.93
C SER A 107 -9.33 21.27 -17.09
N LYS A 108 -8.76 21.16 -18.31
CA LYS A 108 -9.37 20.41 -19.41
C LYS A 108 -9.33 18.90 -19.18
N ASN A 109 -8.23 18.42 -18.60
CA ASN A 109 -8.04 17.07 -18.10
C ASN A 109 -7.63 17.15 -16.62
N ASN A 110 -7.80 16.06 -15.89
CA ASN A 110 -7.23 15.94 -14.56
C ASN A 110 -5.71 15.89 -14.65
N THR A 111 -5.05 16.74 -13.87
CA THR A 111 -3.60 16.65 -13.62
C THR A 111 -3.39 16.11 -12.21
N TYR A 112 -2.59 15.04 -12.10
CA TYR A 112 -2.31 14.36 -10.83
C TYR A 112 -0.91 14.70 -10.34
N TYR A 113 -0.78 14.83 -9.02
CA TYR A 113 0.49 15.04 -8.32
C TYR A 113 0.59 14.11 -7.10
N LEU A 114 1.80 13.76 -6.72
CA LEU A 114 2.06 13.15 -5.41
C LEU A 114 2.20 14.24 -4.34
N PRO A 115 1.71 14.00 -3.11
CA PRO A 115 1.91 14.93 -2.02
C PRO A 115 3.37 14.93 -1.56
N ASN A 116 3.80 16.07 -1.03
CA ASN A 116 5.06 16.13 -0.30
C ASN A 116 4.98 15.26 0.97
N TYR A 117 6.13 14.73 1.40
CA TYR A 117 6.26 13.98 2.66
C TYR A 117 5.46 12.68 2.77
N LEU A 118 5.20 12.01 1.64
CA LEU A 118 4.51 10.71 1.62
C LEU A 118 5.17 9.67 2.56
N HIS A 119 6.48 9.77 2.83
CA HIS A 119 7.19 8.86 3.74
C HIS A 119 6.68 8.89 5.19
N VAL A 120 6.02 9.97 5.64
CA VAL A 120 5.35 10.09 6.94
C VAL A 120 3.83 10.17 6.82
N HIS A 121 3.22 9.74 5.71
CA HIS A 121 1.77 9.83 5.57
C HIS A 121 1.03 9.03 6.66
N PRO A 122 -0.01 9.57 7.32
CA PRO A 122 -0.70 8.93 8.45
C PRO A 122 -1.13 7.48 8.18
N TYR A 123 -1.83 7.23 7.08
CA TYR A 123 -2.25 5.88 6.69
C TYR A 123 -1.07 4.92 6.49
N LEU A 124 0.06 5.42 6.00
CA LEU A 124 1.26 4.60 5.82
C LEU A 124 1.91 4.31 7.17
N LEU A 125 2.05 5.30 8.04
CA LEU A 125 2.66 5.11 9.36
C LEU A 125 1.89 4.13 10.25
N VAL A 126 0.56 4.28 10.35
CA VAL A 126 -0.29 3.37 11.13
C VAL A 126 -0.21 1.97 10.55
N SER A 127 -0.32 1.83 9.22
CA SER A 127 -0.25 0.51 8.58
C SER A 127 1.12 -0.16 8.76
N GLU A 128 2.22 0.58 8.68
CA GLU A 128 3.56 0.02 8.92
C GLU A 128 3.71 -0.44 10.37
N LYS A 129 3.15 0.30 11.34
CA LYS A 129 3.09 -0.12 12.74
C LYS A 129 2.25 -1.37 12.95
N THR A 130 1.14 -1.53 12.22
CA THR A 130 0.39 -2.78 12.21
C THR A 130 1.24 -3.94 11.70
N HIS A 131 2.01 -3.76 10.62
CA HIS A 131 2.90 -4.80 10.09
C HIS A 131 4.05 -5.14 11.05
N GLU A 132 4.64 -4.14 11.72
CA GLU A 132 5.66 -4.33 12.74
C GLU A 132 5.13 -5.17 13.90
N PHE A 133 3.93 -4.85 14.39
CA PHE A 133 3.23 -5.63 15.40
C PHE A 133 2.92 -7.06 14.94
N ILE A 134 2.41 -7.27 13.71
CA ILE A 134 2.18 -8.62 13.17
C ILE A 134 3.49 -9.42 13.17
N GLY A 135 4.60 -8.81 12.76
CA GLY A 135 5.91 -9.43 12.78
C GLY A 135 6.36 -9.93 14.16
N SER A 136 5.97 -9.23 15.24
CA SER A 136 6.34 -9.61 16.61
C SER A 136 5.45 -10.72 17.20
N VAL A 137 4.19 -10.84 16.76
CA VAL A 137 3.23 -11.81 17.32
C VAL A 137 2.92 -13.01 16.44
N ARG A 138 3.24 -13.00 15.15
CA ARG A 138 2.80 -14.04 14.19
C ARG A 138 3.25 -15.48 14.50
N LYS A 139 4.25 -15.67 15.35
CA LYS A 139 4.70 -16.99 15.80
C LYS A 139 3.93 -17.52 17.01
N GLN A 140 3.15 -16.67 17.67
CA GLN A 140 2.45 -16.97 18.92
C GLN A 140 1.03 -17.50 18.69
N VAL A 141 0.47 -17.27 17.50
CA VAL A 141 -0.94 -17.57 17.17
C VAL A 141 -1.06 -18.16 15.78
N ASN A 142 -2.22 -18.75 15.48
CA ASN A 142 -2.52 -19.24 14.14
C ASN A 142 -2.60 -18.07 13.13
N GLU A 143 -1.92 -18.18 11.99
CA GLU A 143 -1.85 -17.13 10.96
C GLU A 143 -3.24 -16.75 10.41
N ARG A 144 -4.17 -17.72 10.30
CA ARG A 144 -5.54 -17.46 9.84
C ARG A 144 -6.31 -16.61 10.84
N GLU A 145 -6.21 -16.94 12.13
CA GLU A 145 -6.90 -16.21 13.19
C GLU A 145 -6.33 -14.79 13.35
N LEU A 146 -5.00 -14.67 13.30
CA LEU A 146 -4.31 -13.38 13.27
C LEU A 146 -4.79 -12.54 12.09
N THR A 147 -4.86 -13.12 10.89
CA THR A 147 -5.33 -12.43 9.68
C THR A 147 -6.75 -11.90 9.86
N LEU A 148 -7.67 -12.72 10.35
CA LEU A 148 -9.06 -12.31 10.58
C LEU A 148 -9.16 -11.18 11.61
N TRP A 149 -8.46 -11.31 12.74
CA TRP A 149 -8.46 -10.29 13.77
C TRP A 149 -7.83 -8.97 13.31
N ILE A 150 -6.76 -9.00 12.51
CA ILE A 150 -6.18 -7.81 11.89
C ILE A 150 -7.19 -7.15 10.94
N GLN A 151 -7.89 -7.94 10.11
CA GLN A 151 -8.91 -7.41 9.19
C GLN A 151 -10.06 -6.72 9.94
N GLU A 152 -10.45 -7.21 11.11
CA GLU A 152 -11.42 -6.56 11.99
C GLU A 152 -10.83 -5.28 12.60
N THR A 153 -9.60 -5.36 13.10
CA THR A 153 -8.91 -4.26 13.77
C THR A 153 -8.70 -3.06 12.83
N VAL A 154 -8.26 -3.28 11.58
CA VAL A 154 -8.02 -2.16 10.64
C VAL A 154 -9.30 -1.49 10.14
N LYS A 155 -10.46 -2.12 10.36
CA LYS A 155 -11.79 -1.54 10.07
C LYS A 155 -12.40 -0.83 11.29
N SER A 156 -11.82 -1.00 12.48
CA SER A 156 -12.35 -0.44 13.72
C SER A 156 -12.22 1.09 13.77
N ASP A 157 -13.05 1.71 14.61
CA ASP A 157 -12.98 3.15 14.81
C ASP A 157 -11.72 3.58 15.55
N ASP A 158 -11.11 2.70 16.35
CA ASP A 158 -9.81 2.97 16.98
C ASP A 158 -8.71 3.15 15.92
N TYR A 159 -8.64 2.26 14.92
CA TYR A 159 -7.66 2.38 13.84
C TYR A 159 -7.81 3.70 13.06
N LYS A 160 -9.06 4.05 12.73
CA LYS A 160 -9.38 5.32 12.07
C LYS A 160 -9.03 6.51 12.96
N ALA A 161 -9.28 6.43 14.27
CA ALA A 161 -8.97 7.49 15.21
C ALA A 161 -7.46 7.77 15.30
N TYR A 162 -6.60 6.74 15.32
CA TYR A 162 -5.14 6.96 15.30
C TYR A 162 -4.68 7.61 13.99
N THR A 163 -5.25 7.20 12.86
CA THR A 163 -4.97 7.84 11.57
C THR A 163 -5.36 9.33 11.59
N ALA A 164 -6.58 9.63 12.05
CA ALA A 164 -7.07 11.00 12.14
C ALA A 164 -6.29 11.89 13.12
N ARG A 165 -5.78 11.33 14.23
CA ARG A 165 -4.89 12.05 15.15
C ARG A 165 -3.59 12.49 14.45
N LEU A 166 -2.97 11.58 13.70
CA LEU A 166 -1.76 11.89 12.92
C LEU A 166 -2.04 12.91 11.80
N GLU A 167 -3.19 12.81 11.11
CA GLU A 167 -3.60 13.81 10.11
C GLU A 167 -3.69 15.22 10.72
N LYS A 168 -4.34 15.36 11.87
CA LYS A 168 -4.47 16.64 12.57
C LYS A 168 -3.12 17.22 13.00
N LEU A 169 -2.17 16.37 13.40
CA LEU A 169 -0.81 16.80 13.71
C LEU A 169 -0.12 17.34 12.45
N HIS A 170 -0.23 16.64 11.32
CA HIS A 170 0.42 17.06 10.08
C HIS A 170 -0.19 18.32 9.44
N GLU A 171 -1.45 18.66 9.74
CA GLU A 171 -2.06 19.93 9.30
C GLU A 171 -1.42 21.16 9.96
N ARG A 172 -0.75 21.00 11.10
CA ARG A 172 -0.18 22.10 11.90
C ARG A 172 1.34 22.12 11.91
N ARG A 173 1.97 21.33 11.05
CA ARG A 173 3.37 20.87 11.14
C ARG A 173 4.37 21.91 11.68
N PHE A 174 4.68 21.81 12.97
CA PHE A 174 5.79 22.45 13.66
C PHE A 174 6.92 21.44 13.91
N THR A 175 8.15 21.91 14.14
CA THR A 175 9.32 21.04 14.40
C THR A 175 9.16 20.16 15.66
N THR A 176 8.31 20.56 16.61
CA THR A 176 7.94 19.81 17.81
C THR A 176 7.09 18.57 17.53
N ASP A 177 6.46 18.49 16.36
CA ASP A 177 5.44 17.47 16.08
C ASP A 177 6.03 16.08 15.84
N LYS A 178 7.34 15.97 15.55
CA LYS A 178 8.04 14.68 15.47
C LYS A 178 7.95 13.87 16.77
N PHE A 179 7.92 14.55 17.91
CA PHE A 179 7.77 13.89 19.21
C PHE A 179 6.33 13.36 19.39
N ALA A 180 5.34 14.19 19.03
CA ALA A 180 3.92 13.82 19.09
C ALA A 180 3.54 12.70 18.12
N GLU A 181 4.14 12.66 16.92
CA GLU A 181 4.01 11.56 15.96
C GLU A 181 4.49 10.24 16.59
N LYS A 182 5.69 10.24 17.18
CA LYS A 182 6.28 9.07 17.84
C LYS A 182 5.42 8.58 19.01
N GLU A 183 4.93 9.50 19.84
CA GLU A 183 4.06 9.19 20.97
C GLU A 183 2.73 8.57 20.50
N THR A 184 2.12 9.15 19.46
CA THR A 184 0.87 8.62 18.87
C THR A 184 1.07 7.20 18.33
N LEU A 185 2.18 6.93 17.65
CA LEU A 185 2.50 5.60 17.13
C LEU A 185 2.85 4.60 18.25
N ALA A 186 3.50 5.05 19.33
CA ALA A 186 3.76 4.22 20.50
C ALA A 186 2.45 3.84 21.21
N SER A 187 1.55 4.80 21.39
CA SER A 187 0.21 4.58 21.94
C SER A 187 -0.61 3.60 21.08
N TYR A 188 -0.56 3.74 19.76
CA TYR A 188 -1.19 2.77 18.84
C TYR A 188 -0.62 1.35 19.01
N THR A 189 0.71 1.23 19.15
CA THR A 189 1.37 -0.06 19.38
C THR A 189 0.90 -0.69 20.69
N GLN A 190 0.80 0.11 21.76
CA GLN A 190 0.30 -0.36 23.05
C GLN A 190 -1.16 -0.81 22.96
N PHE A 191 -2.00 -0.07 22.23
CA PHE A 191 -3.37 -0.48 21.94
C PHE A 191 -3.43 -1.85 21.27
N LEU A 192 -2.63 -2.08 20.22
CA LEU A 192 -2.58 -3.38 19.53
C LEU A 192 -2.16 -4.51 20.49
N MET A 193 -1.13 -4.29 21.32
CA MET A 193 -0.67 -5.27 22.30
C MET A 193 -1.75 -5.60 23.33
N THR A 194 -2.43 -4.60 23.88
CA THR A 194 -3.50 -4.80 24.86
C THR A 194 -4.70 -5.53 24.23
N ALA A 195 -5.11 -5.12 23.02
CA ALA A 195 -6.20 -5.76 22.30
C ALA A 195 -5.86 -7.21 21.91
N PHE A 196 -4.62 -7.46 21.52
CA PHE A 196 -4.10 -8.79 21.22
C PHE A 196 -4.14 -9.71 22.43
N ALA A 197 -3.60 -9.27 23.57
CA ALA A 197 -3.58 -10.07 24.80
C ALA A 197 -4.99 -10.43 25.29
N LYS A 198 -5.98 -9.55 25.04
CA LYS A 198 -7.39 -9.84 25.33
C LYS A 198 -7.98 -10.88 24.37
N ARG A 199 -7.62 -10.83 23.10
CA ARG A 199 -8.15 -11.72 22.04
C ARG A 199 -7.51 -13.11 22.09
N PHE A 200 -6.21 -13.16 22.36
CA PHE A 200 -5.37 -14.35 22.41
C PHE A 200 -4.72 -14.41 23.79
N PRO A 201 -5.48 -14.74 24.85
CA PRO A 201 -4.90 -14.91 26.17
C PRO A 201 -3.85 -16.03 26.10
N PRO A 202 -2.70 -15.90 26.79
CA PRO A 202 -1.76 -17.00 26.91
C PRO A 202 -2.49 -18.20 27.50
N ASP A 203 -2.28 -19.39 26.92
CA ASP A 203 -2.91 -20.62 27.41
C ASP A 203 -2.66 -20.74 28.91
N VAL A 204 -3.75 -20.66 29.69
CA VAL A 204 -3.68 -20.76 31.16
C VAL A 204 -3.33 -22.20 31.58
N ASN A 205 -3.33 -23.15 30.63
CA ASN A 205 -3.00 -24.55 30.83
C ASN A 205 -2.08 -25.08 29.72
N GLY A 206 -0.76 -24.89 29.86
CA GLY A 206 0.24 -25.89 29.48
C GLY A 206 0.92 -25.77 28.10
N ALA A 207 2.21 -25.43 28.14
CA ALA A 207 3.27 -26.44 28.03
C ALA A 207 4.40 -26.10 29.01
#